data_AF-A0AAV8FKI1-F1
#
_entry.id   AF-A0AAV8FKI1-F1
#
_cell.length_a   1.000
_cell.length_b   1.000
_cell.length_c   1.000
_cell.angle_alpha   90.00
_cell.angle_beta   90.00
_cell.angle_gamma   90.00
#
_symmetry.space_group_name_H-M   'P 1'
#
loop_
_entity.id
_entity.type
_entity.pdbx_description
1 polymer ?
#
loop_
_entity_poly.entity_id
_entity_poly.type
_entity_poly.pdbx_seq_one_letter_code
_entity_poly.pdbx_strand_id
1 'polypeptide(L)'
;MSNQATSLLIINQAANGNFGLSVHGTKVVLAPSDSRDPYQQWVKKETSIKDRDGQPAFVLVNKGSNEAIKPDTPIAPMSLVPYDPVASPNDTSIHWTESVNADQGFRYI
;
A
#
# COMPACT_ATOMS: atom_id res chain seq x y z
N MET A 1 17.38 -11.92 13.31
CA MET A 1 16.73 -11.48 12.05
C MET A 1 15.23 -11.66 12.25
N SER A 2 14.48 -10.59 12.52
CA SER A 2 13.02 -10.70 12.66
C SER A 2 12.40 -10.82 11.27
N ASN A 3 11.73 -11.94 11.00
CA ASN A 3 10.84 -12.04 9.83
C ASN A 3 9.74 -11.01 10.02
N GLN A 4 9.74 -9.94 9.21
CA GLN A 4 8.61 -9.02 9.16
C GLN A 4 7.41 -9.78 8.58
N ALA A 5 6.29 -9.79 9.30
CA ALA A 5 5.06 -10.38 8.81
C ALA A 5 4.68 -9.68 7.49
N THR A 6 4.39 -10.48 6.47
CA THR A 6 4.08 -10.00 5.13
C THR A 6 2.73 -10.58 4.70
N SER A 7 1.83 -9.71 4.26
CA SER A 7 0.46 -10.10 3.86
C SER A 7 0.18 -9.67 2.43
N LEU A 8 -0.44 -10.55 1.64
CA LEU A 8 -0.94 -10.22 0.30
C LEU A 8 -2.33 -9.59 0.42
N LEU A 9 -2.52 -8.43 -0.22
CA LEU A 9 -3.73 -7.63 -0.19
C LEU A 9 -4.27 -7.39 -1.60
N ILE A 10 -5.60 -7.28 -1.68
CA ILE A 10 -6.34 -6.69 -2.80
C ILE A 10 -7.01 -5.43 -2.26
N ILE A 11 -6.76 -4.29 -2.89
CA ILE A 11 -7.30 -3.00 -2.47
C ILE A 11 -8.34 -2.58 -3.49
N ASN A 12 -9.59 -2.44 -3.06
CA ASN A 12 -10.71 -2.08 -3.92
C ASN A 12 -11.29 -0.73 -3.51
N GLN A 13 -11.91 -0.04 -4.47
CA GLN A 13 -12.69 1.15 -4.18
C GLN A 13 -13.90 0.80 -3.30
N ALA A 14 -14.03 1.49 -2.17
CA ALA A 14 -15.09 1.24 -1.17
C ALA A 14 -16.52 1.42 -1.73
N ALA A 15 -16.72 2.24 -2.76
CA ALA A 15 -18.05 2.58 -3.26
C ALA A 15 -18.80 1.40 -3.92
N ASN A 16 -18.11 0.52 -4.64
CA ASN A 16 -18.75 -0.62 -5.33
C ASN A 16 -17.87 -1.87 -5.51
N GLY A 17 -16.59 -1.84 -5.13
CA GLY A 17 -15.68 -2.99 -5.23
C GLY A 17 -15.29 -3.44 -6.64
N ASN A 18 -15.84 -2.82 -7.69
CA ASN A 18 -15.61 -3.21 -9.09
C ASN A 18 -14.28 -2.71 -9.66
N PHE A 19 -13.61 -1.81 -8.94
CA PHE A 19 -12.31 -1.28 -9.31
C PHE A 19 -11.28 -1.58 -8.22
N GLY A 20 -10.15 -2.15 -8.66
CA GLY A 20 -8.97 -2.41 -7.85
C GLY A 20 -7.90 -1.34 -8.07
N LEU A 21 -7.11 -1.08 -7.02
CA LEU A 21 -5.92 -0.25 -7.11
C LEU A 21 -4.85 -1.00 -7.92
N SER A 22 -4.37 -0.40 -9.00
CA SER A 22 -3.42 -1.01 -9.93
C SER A 22 -2.24 -0.10 -10.23
N VAL A 23 -1.14 -0.69 -10.69
CA VAL A 23 0.00 0.03 -11.30
C VAL A 23 -0.06 -0.11 -12.81
N HIS A 24 -0.01 1.03 -13.52
CA HIS A 24 0.08 1.07 -14.97
C HIS A 24 1.18 2.04 -15.41
N GLY A 25 2.31 1.48 -15.87
CA GLY A 25 3.53 2.26 -16.10
C GLY A 25 4.03 2.84 -14.78
N THR A 26 4.18 4.16 -14.71
CA THR A 26 4.67 4.88 -13.51
C THR A 26 3.54 5.48 -12.68
N LYS A 27 2.29 5.01 -12.85
CA LYS A 27 1.10 5.61 -12.23
C LYS A 27 0.32 4.58 -11.44
N VAL A 28 -0.20 5.03 -10.30
CA VAL A 28 -1.27 4.33 -9.57
C VAL A 28 -2.62 4.73 -10.17
N VAL A 29 -3.44 3.74 -10.53
CA VAL A 29 -4.73 3.93 -11.20
C VAL A 29 -5.81 3.04 -10.59
N LEU A 30 -7.08 3.36 -10.85
CA LEU A 30 -8.18 2.42 -10.65
C LEU A 30 -8.44 1.67 -11.98
N ALA A 31 -8.43 0.35 -11.92
CA ALA A 31 -8.72 -0.53 -13.05
C ALA A 31 -9.80 -1.54 -12.66
N PRO A 32 -10.55 -2.12 -13.62
CA PRO A 32 -11.49 -3.21 -13.31
C PRO A 32 -10.81 -4.30 -12.50
N SER A 33 -11.45 -4.72 -11.39
CA SER A 33 -10.86 -5.65 -10.44
C SER A 33 -10.51 -7.00 -11.09
N ASP A 34 -9.24 -7.38 -11.07
CA ASP A 34 -8.75 -8.72 -11.41
C ASP A 34 -7.76 -9.18 -10.34
N SER A 35 -8.20 -10.08 -9.47
CA SER A 35 -7.37 -10.60 -8.37
C SER A 35 -6.17 -11.41 -8.83
N ARG A 36 -6.08 -11.78 -10.12
CA ARG A 36 -4.95 -12.51 -10.69
C ARG A 36 -3.91 -11.58 -11.33
N ASP A 37 -4.25 -10.31 -11.55
CA ASP A 37 -3.32 -9.32 -12.09
C ASP A 37 -2.27 -8.97 -11.01
N PRO A 38 -0.97 -9.28 -11.23
CA PRO A 38 0.07 -8.95 -10.26
C PRO A 38 0.20 -7.44 -10.02
N TYR A 39 -0.24 -6.59 -10.95
CA TYR A 39 -0.26 -5.14 -10.76
C TYR A 39 -1.43 -4.67 -9.89
N GLN A 40 -2.44 -5.51 -9.62
CA GLN A 40 -3.50 -5.28 -8.63
C GLN A 40 -3.25 -5.98 -7.29
N GLN A 41 -2.15 -6.72 -7.18
CA GLN A 41 -1.74 -7.42 -5.98
C GLN A 41 -0.74 -6.58 -5.19
N TRP A 42 -1.05 -6.35 -3.92
CA TRP A 42 -0.23 -5.52 -3.03
C TRP A 42 0.31 -6.32 -1.87
N VAL A 43 1.54 -6.04 -1.46
CA VAL A 43 2.21 -6.70 -0.37
C VAL A 43 2.34 -5.70 0.77
N LYS A 44 1.61 -5.93 1.85
CA LYS A 44 1.77 -5.22 3.12
C LYS A 44 2.99 -5.77 3.83
N LYS A 45 3.94 -4.89 4.14
CA LYS A 45 5.13 -5.20 4.92
C LYS A 45 5.11 -4.40 6.21
N GLU A 46 4.99 -5.10 7.33
CA GLU A 46 5.02 -4.47 8.65
C GLU A 46 6.40 -3.85 8.93
N THR A 47 6.41 -2.75 9.68
CA THR A 47 7.64 -2.05 10.09
C THR A 47 7.70 -1.91 11.61
N SER A 48 8.85 -1.49 12.13
CA SER A 48 8.98 -1.11 13.53
C SER A 48 8.56 0.33 13.82
N ILE A 49 8.13 1.09 12.79
CA ILE A 49 7.74 2.50 12.91
C ILE A 49 6.30 2.59 13.42
N LYS A 50 6.03 3.62 14.21
CA LYS A 50 4.69 4.01 14.62
C LYS A 50 4.42 5.45 14.20
N ASP A 51 3.16 5.77 13.92
CA ASP A 51 2.75 7.16 13.70
C ASP A 51 2.63 7.94 15.03
N ARG A 52 2.15 9.18 14.92
CA ARG A 52 2.01 10.11 16.06
C ARG A 52 1.01 9.65 17.10
N ASP A 53 0.03 8.83 16.71
CA ASP A 53 -1.00 8.28 17.58
C ASP A 53 -0.63 6.87 18.09
N GLY A 54 0.58 6.40 17.74
CA GLY A 54 1.12 5.11 18.17
C GLY A 54 0.67 3.93 17.33
N GLN A 55 0.00 4.16 16.19
CA GLN A 55 -0.42 3.09 15.29
C GLN A 55 0.76 2.52 14.51
N PRO A 56 0.83 1.19 14.34
CA PRO A 56 1.92 0.56 13.61
C PRO A 56 1.86 0.94 12.12
N ALA A 57 3.00 1.37 11.61
CA ALA A 57 3.15 1.71 10.20
C ALA A 57 3.58 0.51 9.37
N PHE A 58 3.17 0.50 8.11
CA PHE A 58 3.54 -0.50 7.13
C PHE A 58 3.92 0.15 5.80
N VAL A 59 4.59 -0.61 4.94
CA VAL A 59 4.84 -0.23 3.55
C VAL A 59 3.96 -1.08 2.64
N LEU A 60 3.37 -0.44 1.63
CA LEU A 60 2.56 -1.10 0.62
C LEU A 60 3.33 -1.20 -0.69
N VAL A 61 3.72 -2.43 -1.07
CA VAL A 61 4.55 -2.70 -2.26
C VAL A 61 3.73 -3.40 -3.32
N ASN A 62 3.73 -2.90 -4.55
CA ASN A 62 3.08 -3.57 -5.67
C ASN A 62 3.84 -4.85 -6.04
N LYS A 63 3.13 -5.97 -6.23
CA LYS A 63 3.77 -7.25 -6.56
C LYS A 63 4.30 -7.27 -8.00
N GLY A 64 3.61 -6.65 -8.94
CA GLY A 64 3.98 -6.62 -10.36
C GLY A 64 5.19 -5.73 -10.66
N SER A 65 5.26 -4.55 -10.06
CA SER A 65 6.37 -3.60 -10.29
C SER A 65 7.47 -3.60 -9.24
N ASN A 66 7.24 -4.19 -8.05
CA ASN A 66 8.13 -4.08 -6.89
C ASN A 66 8.39 -2.63 -6.47
N GLU A 67 7.40 -1.76 -6.65
CA GLU A 67 7.45 -0.36 -6.21
C GLU A 67 6.52 -0.14 -5.01
N ALA A 68 6.95 0.71 -4.08
CA ALA A 68 6.14 1.16 -2.97
C ALA A 68 5.31 2.40 -3.36
N ILE A 69 4.07 2.48 -2.87
CA ILE A 69 3.28 3.70 -3.01
C ILE A 69 3.80 4.75 -2.03
N LYS A 70 4.11 5.93 -2.57
CA LYS A 70 4.44 7.12 -1.82
C LYS A 70 3.28 8.13 -1.88
N PRO A 71 2.66 8.48 -0.74
CA PRO A 71 1.69 9.57 -0.68
C PRO A 71 2.39 10.92 -0.89
N ASP A 72 2.30 11.46 -2.11
CA ASP A 72 2.71 12.83 -2.42
C ASP A 72 1.54 13.78 -2.17
N THR A 73 1.23 14.09 -0.91
CA THR A 73 0.17 15.02 -0.44
C THR A 73 -1.29 14.63 -0.78
N PRO A 74 -2.30 15.20 -0.08
CA PRO A 74 -3.72 14.81 -0.26
C PRO A 74 -4.33 15.13 -1.63
N ILE A 75 -3.64 15.91 -2.46
CA ILE A 75 -4.17 16.51 -3.70
C ILE A 75 -3.37 16.13 -4.95
N ALA A 76 -2.22 15.47 -4.78
CA ALA A 76 -1.39 15.04 -5.91
C ALA A 76 -1.59 13.54 -6.20
N PRO A 77 -1.38 13.11 -7.45
CA PRO A 77 -1.34 11.69 -7.77
C PRO A 77 -0.28 10.98 -6.92
N MET A 78 -0.60 9.78 -6.44
CA MET A 78 0.36 8.96 -5.71
C MET A 78 1.55 8.63 -6.61
N SER A 79 2.75 8.74 -6.05
CA SER A 79 3.99 8.35 -6.73
C SER A 79 4.36 6.92 -6.41
N LEU A 80 5.11 6.30 -7.31
CA LEU A 80 5.72 4.99 -7.10
C LEU A 80 7.23 5.18 -6.96
N VAL A 81 7.82 4.49 -5.99
CA VAL A 81 9.28 4.46 -5.80
C VAL A 81 9.75 3.01 -5.75
N PRO A 82 10.91 2.66 -6.34
CA PRO A 82 11.46 1.32 -6.23
C PRO A 82 11.61 0.89 -4.76
N TYR A 83 11.11 -0.30 -4.43
CA TYR A 83 11.24 -0.82 -3.07
C TYR A 83 12.55 -1.61 -2.90
N ASP A 84 13.37 -1.17 -1.95
CA ASP A 84 14.59 -1.82 -1.52
C ASP A 84 14.46 -2.24 -0.05
N PRO A 85 14.49 -3.55 0.27
CA PRO A 85 14.37 -4.03 1.65
C PRO A 85 15.46 -3.52 2.62
N VAL A 86 16.60 -3.05 2.12
CA VAL A 86 17.73 -2.53 2.89
C VAL A 86 17.64 -1.02 3.05
N ALA A 87 17.33 -0.29 1.98
CA ALA A 87 17.31 1.18 1.99
C ALA A 87 15.94 1.76 2.39
N SER A 88 14.83 1.18 1.91
CA SER A 88 13.47 1.69 2.11
C SER A 88 12.97 1.71 3.55
N PRO A 89 13.41 0.86 4.51
CA PRO A 89 12.98 0.98 5.90
C PRO A 89 13.27 2.35 6.55
N ASN A 90 14.24 3.10 6.04
CA ASN A 90 14.57 4.45 6.53
C ASN A 90 13.81 5.57 5.80
N ASP A 91 13.10 5.25 4.71
CA ASP A 91 12.29 6.21 3.98
C ASP A 91 10.91 6.33 4.63
N THR A 92 10.73 7.34 5.48
CA THR A 92 9.44 7.56 6.16
C THR A 92 8.33 8.00 5.20
N SER A 93 8.66 8.40 3.97
CA SER A 93 7.67 8.93 3.02
C SER A 93 6.77 7.88 2.39
N ILE A 94 7.12 6.59 2.49
CA ILE A 94 6.35 5.45 1.94
C ILE A 94 5.54 4.69 3.00
N HIS A 95 5.50 5.20 4.22
CA HIS A 95 4.82 4.56 5.34
C HIS A 95 3.35 4.96 5.39
N TRP A 96 2.51 3.96 5.62
CA TRP A 96 1.07 4.08 5.76
C TRP A 96 0.64 3.58 7.15
N THR A 97 -0.45 4.12 7.68
CA THR A 97 -1.13 3.57 8.85
C THR A 97 -2.57 3.25 8.50
N GLU A 98 -3.10 2.20 9.13
CA GLU A 98 -4.51 1.85 8.95
C GLU A 98 -5.36 2.83 9.77
N SER A 99 -6.43 3.33 9.17
CA SER A 99 -7.43 4.10 9.90
C SER A 99 -8.07 3.25 10.99
N VAL A 100 -8.23 3.84 12.19
CA VAL A 100 -8.87 3.20 13.35
C VAL A 100 -10.37 2.98 13.15
N ASN A 101 -10.97 3.69 12.17
CA ASN A 101 -12.40 3.61 11.86
C ASN A 101 -12.65 2.51 10.82
N ALA A 102 -12.58 1.26 11.24
CA ALA A 102 -13.05 0.13 10.43
C ALA A 102 -14.57 -0.04 10.64
N ASP A 103 -15.38 0.54 9.75
CA ASP A 103 -16.78 0.13 9.61
C ASP A 103 -16.92 -0.98 8.56
N GLN A 104 -17.89 -1.87 8.75
CA GLN A 104 -18.30 -2.89 7.77
C GLN A 104 -17.26 -3.96 7.36
N GLY A 105 -16.21 -4.17 8.15
CA GLY A 105 -15.23 -5.25 7.92
C GLY A 105 -14.12 -4.92 6.91
N PHE A 106 -14.04 -3.67 6.47
CA PHE A 106 -12.94 -3.16 5.65
C PHE A 106 -11.99 -2.31 6.50
N ARG A 107 -10.72 -2.25 6.10
CA ARG A 107 -9.73 -1.32 6.66
C ARG A 107 -9.38 -0.29 5.60
N TYR A 108 -9.43 0.98 5.96
CA TYR A 108 -9.05 2.08 5.09
C TYR A 108 -7.59 2.44 5.36
N ILE A 109 -6.87 2.76 4.28
CA ILE A 109 -5.48 3.21 4.28
C ILE A 109 -5.38 4.53 3.53
#